data_AF-A0A2H1K7M6-F1
#
_entry.id   AF-A0A2H1K7M6-F1
#
_cell.length_a   1.000
_cell.length_b   1.000
_cell.length_c   1.000
_cell.angle_alpha   90.00
_cell.angle_beta   90.00
_cell.angle_gamma   90.00
#
_symmetry.space_group_name_H-M   'P 1'
#
loop_
_entity.id
_entity.type
_entity.pdbx_description
1 polymer ?
#
loop_
_entity_poly.entity_id
_entity_poly.type
_entity_poly.pdbx_seq_one_letter_code
_entity_poly.pdbx_strand_id
1 'polypeptide(L)'
;MHLTLNDAKTAARTLRRCLAAADATISHSRALEIVAQQLGFTDWNTASARLSAVHSGTGVSVPVLRIHDAALARDFYLDYLGFTVEWEHRFEPGMPLYLRIHRDETTLDLSEHHGDGTPGTVVWVPVVNAAALLAEISARPHPRLSPGIDRHAPGGPTVEVTDPFGNVMRFCETIE
;
A
#
# COMPACT_ATOMS: atom_id res chain seq x y z
N MET A 1 3.64 1.34 8.43
CA MET A 1 3.07 1.61 9.77
C MET A 1 3.51 3.01 10.24
N HIS A 2 2.60 3.98 10.28
CA HIS A 2 2.87 5.30 10.87
C HIS A 2 2.84 5.18 12.39
N LEU A 3 3.99 5.30 13.05
CA LEU A 3 4.07 5.26 14.51
C LEU A 3 3.65 6.60 15.10
N THR A 4 2.65 6.62 15.98
CA THR A 4 2.22 7.83 16.68
C THR A 4 2.90 7.98 18.05
N LEU A 5 2.80 9.18 18.65
CA LEU A 5 3.24 9.40 20.03
C LEU A 5 2.57 8.44 21.03
N ASN A 6 1.29 8.14 20.83
CA ASN A 6 0.54 7.23 21.71
C ASN A 6 1.00 5.79 21.54
N ASP A 7 1.37 5.38 20.32
CA ASP A 7 1.95 4.06 20.07
C ASP A 7 3.30 3.93 20.78
N ALA A 8 4.17 4.93 20.69
CA ALA A 8 5.45 4.94 21.39
C ALA A 8 5.30 4.89 22.93
N LYS A 9 4.36 5.66 23.50
CA LYS A 9 4.04 5.58 24.94
C LYS A 9 3.48 4.22 25.33
N THR A 10 2.68 3.60 24.45
CA THR A 10 2.16 2.26 24.66
C THR A 10 3.28 1.21 24.63
N ALA A 11 4.19 1.29 23.67
CA ALA A 11 5.38 0.45 23.61
C ALA A 11 6.22 0.57 24.90
N ALA A 12 6.43 1.78 25.43
CA ALA A 12 7.19 1.98 26.66
C ALA A 12 6.51 1.34 27.90
N ARG A 13 5.16 1.41 27.98
CA ARG A 13 4.40 0.73 29.04
C ARG A 13 4.48 -0.80 28.90
N THR A 14 4.40 -1.32 27.68
CA THR A 14 4.53 -2.75 27.39
C THR A 14 5.93 -3.25 27.74
N LEU A 15 6.99 -2.56 27.29
CA LEU A 15 8.38 -2.87 27.62
C LEU A 15 8.60 -2.97 29.12
N ARG A 16 8.14 -1.98 29.88
CA ARG A 16 8.27 -1.97 31.34
C ARG A 16 7.56 -3.16 32.00
N ARG A 17 6.37 -3.53 31.49
CA ARG A 17 5.61 -4.69 31.99
C ARG A 17 6.32 -6.00 31.71
N CYS A 18 6.85 -6.17 30.49
CA CYS A 18 7.59 -7.36 30.08
C CYS A 18 8.87 -7.54 30.91
N LEU A 19 9.63 -6.47 31.13
CA LEU A 19 10.84 -6.52 31.94
C LEU A 19 10.54 -6.81 33.41
N ALA A 20 9.46 -6.25 33.98
CA ALA A 20 9.04 -6.56 35.33
C ALA A 20 8.65 -8.05 35.51
N ALA A 21 8.06 -8.67 34.48
CA ALA A 21 7.74 -10.11 34.49
C ALA A 21 8.99 -11.00 34.41
N ALA A 22 10.14 -10.44 34.01
CA ALA A 22 11.44 -11.10 33.97
C ALA A 22 12.36 -10.64 35.12
N ASP A 23 11.78 -10.15 36.23
CA ASP A 23 12.48 -9.62 37.42
C ASP A 23 13.47 -8.47 37.14
N ALA A 24 13.32 -7.77 36.01
CA ALA A 24 14.10 -6.59 35.65
C ALA A 24 13.24 -5.32 35.75
N THR A 25 13.25 -4.65 36.90
CA THR A 25 12.46 -3.42 37.07
C THR A 25 13.19 -2.21 36.50
N ILE A 26 12.53 -1.47 35.60
CA ILE A 26 12.99 -0.16 35.11
C ILE A 26 11.96 0.94 35.38
N SER A 27 12.43 2.18 35.47
CA SER A 27 11.56 3.35 35.58
C SER A 27 10.78 3.58 34.29
N HIS A 28 9.66 4.31 34.37
CA HIS A 28 8.91 4.69 33.18
C HIS A 28 9.73 5.57 32.24
N SER A 29 10.49 6.52 32.79
CA SER A 29 11.39 7.38 32.00
C SER A 29 12.44 6.56 31.26
N ARG A 30 13.06 5.56 31.90
CA ARG A 30 14.03 4.69 31.23
C ARG A 30 13.40 3.87 30.11
N ALA A 31 12.16 3.40 30.28
CA ALA A 31 11.44 2.70 29.22
C ALA A 31 11.16 3.61 28.02
N LEU A 32 10.83 4.89 28.26
CA LEU A 32 10.66 5.88 27.20
C LEU A 32 11.97 6.15 26.44
N GLU A 33 13.11 6.25 27.14
CA GLU A 33 14.42 6.39 26.50
C GLU A 33 14.78 5.18 25.63
N ILE A 34 14.53 3.96 26.11
CA ILE A 34 14.79 2.75 25.33
C ILE A 34 13.94 2.72 24.06
N VAL A 35 12.65 3.06 24.17
CA VAL A 35 11.78 3.15 22.98
C VAL A 35 12.25 4.24 22.03
N ALA A 36 12.68 5.40 22.52
CA ALA A 36 13.22 6.46 21.67
C ALA A 36 14.45 5.97 20.88
N GLN A 37 15.37 5.27 21.54
CA GLN A 37 16.57 4.71 20.91
C GLN A 37 16.25 3.61 19.90
N GLN A 38 15.28 2.75 20.18
CA GLN A 38 14.80 1.73 19.23
C GLN A 38 14.19 2.34 17.97
N LEU A 39 13.63 3.53 18.09
CA LEU A 39 13.09 4.30 16.97
C LEU A 39 14.14 5.17 16.26
N GLY A 40 15.41 5.08 16.65
CA GLY A 40 16.51 5.83 16.05
C GLY A 40 16.67 7.27 16.55
N PHE A 41 15.99 7.66 17.64
CA PHE A 41 16.15 8.97 18.26
C PHE A 41 17.18 8.94 19.40
N THR A 42 17.86 10.06 19.62
CA THR A 42 18.87 10.21 20.68
C THR A 42 18.26 10.13 22.08
N ASP A 43 17.07 10.72 22.27
CA ASP A 43 16.36 10.78 23.56
C ASP A 43 14.84 10.90 23.37
N TRP A 44 14.11 10.68 24.47
CA TRP A 44 12.65 10.77 24.49
C TRP A 44 12.11 12.17 24.15
N ASN A 45 12.82 13.24 24.51
CA ASN A 45 12.34 14.61 24.22
C ASN A 45 12.31 14.87 22.71
N THR A 46 13.35 14.44 22.00
CA THR A 46 13.48 14.53 20.55
C THR A 46 12.44 13.64 19.86
N ALA A 47 12.29 12.40 20.31
CA ALA A 47 11.28 11.47 19.80
C ALA A 47 9.87 12.04 20.01
N SER A 48 9.55 12.49 21.22
CA SER A 48 8.25 13.05 21.56
C SER A 48 7.96 14.31 20.74
N ALA A 49 8.92 15.21 20.56
CA ALA A 49 8.72 16.41 19.73
C ALA A 49 8.41 16.04 18.26
N ARG A 50 9.14 15.07 17.69
CA ARG A 50 8.91 14.59 16.32
C ARG A 50 7.59 13.85 16.14
N LEU A 51 7.23 13.00 17.10
CA LEU A 51 6.00 12.20 17.09
C LEU A 51 4.76 13.03 17.48
N SER A 52 4.94 14.14 18.21
CA SER A 52 3.87 15.09 18.56
C SER A 52 3.69 16.18 17.52
N ALA A 53 4.62 16.32 16.57
CA ALA A 53 4.50 17.31 15.51
C ALA A 53 3.20 17.01 14.74
N VAL A 54 2.25 17.93 14.85
CA VAL A 54 0.97 17.91 14.13
C VAL A 54 1.31 18.02 12.65
N HIS A 55 1.47 16.86 12.01
CA HIS A 55 1.31 16.79 10.59
C HIS A 55 -0.19 16.80 10.38
N SER A 56 -0.71 17.74 9.58
CA SER A 56 -2.05 17.61 8.99
C SER A 56 -2.22 16.35 8.15
N GLY A 57 -1.16 15.51 8.06
CA GLY A 57 -1.21 14.08 7.83
C GLY A 57 -1.97 13.73 6.56
N THR A 58 -1.34 13.94 5.41
CA THR A 58 -1.86 13.39 4.16
C THR A 58 -1.57 11.89 4.12
N GLY A 59 -2.58 11.09 3.77
CA GLY A 59 -2.39 9.66 3.51
C GLY A 59 -1.62 9.41 2.21
N VAL A 60 -1.38 8.14 1.90
CA VAL A 60 -0.92 7.75 0.56
C VAL A 60 -1.96 8.14 -0.49
N SER A 61 -1.50 8.58 -1.65
CA SER A 61 -2.40 8.94 -2.75
C SER A 61 -3.14 7.71 -3.26
N VAL A 62 -4.44 7.87 -3.53
CA VAL A 62 -5.25 6.85 -4.21
C VAL A 62 -5.47 7.32 -5.66
N PRO A 63 -4.81 6.72 -6.65
CA PRO A 63 -5.03 7.09 -8.05
C PRO A 63 -6.41 6.62 -8.51
N VAL A 64 -7.05 7.45 -9.35
CA VAL A 64 -8.31 7.12 -10.03
C VAL A 64 -8.00 6.75 -11.48
N LEU A 65 -8.22 5.48 -11.83
CA LEU A 65 -8.00 4.94 -13.16
C LEU A 65 -9.29 4.97 -13.98
N ARG A 66 -9.19 5.47 -15.21
CA ARG A 66 -10.31 5.50 -16.16
C ARG A 66 -10.54 4.08 -16.69
N ILE A 67 -11.75 3.56 -16.51
CA ILE A 67 -12.20 2.27 -17.05
C ILE A 67 -13.48 2.45 -17.88
N HIS A 68 -13.70 1.64 -18.91
CA HIS A 68 -14.88 1.82 -19.79
C HIS A 68 -15.90 0.70 -19.70
N ASP A 69 -15.56 -0.39 -19.02
CA ASP A 69 -16.42 -1.56 -18.86
C ASP A 69 -16.15 -2.21 -17.49
N ALA A 70 -17.13 -2.16 -16.61
CA ALA A 70 -17.00 -2.68 -15.26
C ALA A 70 -16.79 -4.20 -15.16
N ALA A 71 -17.18 -5.00 -16.17
CA ALA A 71 -16.96 -6.44 -16.18
C ALA A 71 -15.51 -6.76 -16.55
N LEU A 72 -15.00 -6.13 -17.61
CA LEU A 72 -13.59 -6.23 -18.00
C LEU A 72 -12.65 -5.72 -16.90
N ALA A 73 -13.04 -4.68 -16.18
CA ALA A 73 -12.28 -4.17 -15.04
C ALA A 73 -12.21 -5.21 -13.91
N ARG A 74 -13.31 -5.89 -13.58
CA ARG A 74 -13.31 -6.90 -12.51
C ARG A 74 -12.49 -8.14 -12.89
N ASP A 75 -12.65 -8.63 -14.12
CA ASP A 75 -11.84 -9.74 -14.66
C ASP A 75 -10.33 -9.46 -14.55
N PHE A 76 -9.91 -8.24 -14.92
CA PHE A 76 -8.51 -7.83 -14.84
C PHE A 76 -8.01 -7.56 -13.42
N TYR A 77 -8.66 -6.63 -12.69
CA TYR A 77 -8.15 -6.14 -11.41
C TYR A 77 -8.42 -7.12 -10.27
N LEU A 78 -9.60 -7.74 -10.21
CA LEU A 78 -9.97 -8.64 -9.13
C LEU A 78 -9.51 -10.06 -9.43
N ASP A 79 -9.99 -10.66 -10.52
CA ASP A 79 -9.78 -12.08 -10.76
C ASP A 79 -8.32 -12.39 -11.13
N TYR A 80 -7.75 -11.61 -12.06
CA TYR A 80 -6.37 -11.80 -12.52
C TYR A 80 -5.33 -11.16 -11.58
N LEU A 81 -5.47 -9.89 -11.20
CA LEU A 81 -4.51 -9.23 -10.31
C LEU A 81 -4.77 -9.47 -8.81
N GLY A 82 -5.87 -10.11 -8.42
CA GLY A 82 -6.12 -10.49 -7.03
C GLY A 82 -6.50 -9.34 -6.09
N PHE A 83 -6.97 -8.20 -6.62
CA PHE A 83 -7.55 -7.16 -5.77
C PHE A 83 -8.90 -7.59 -5.22
N THR A 84 -9.35 -6.90 -4.18
CA THR A 84 -10.68 -7.06 -3.60
C THR A 84 -11.40 -5.73 -3.52
N VAL A 85 -12.73 -5.77 -3.61
CA VAL A 85 -13.58 -4.57 -3.53
C VAL A 85 -13.64 -4.10 -2.08
N GLU A 86 -13.34 -2.82 -1.87
CA GLU A 86 -13.58 -2.16 -0.57
C GLU A 86 -15.00 -1.57 -0.53
N TRP A 87 -15.38 -0.83 -1.58
CA TRP A 87 -16.74 -0.33 -1.77
C TRP A 87 -16.99 0.03 -3.24
N GLU A 88 -18.26 0.07 -3.63
CA GLU A 88 -18.68 0.50 -4.95
C GLU A 88 -19.87 1.45 -4.89
N HIS A 89 -19.98 2.32 -5.89
CA HIS A 89 -21.04 3.29 -6.01
C HIS A 89 -21.54 3.40 -7.45
N ARG A 90 -22.86 3.44 -7.60
CA ARG A 90 -23.57 3.91 -8.78
C ARG A 90 -24.68 4.83 -8.30
N PHE A 91 -24.91 5.93 -9.02
CA PHE A 91 -26.03 6.82 -8.70
C PHE A 91 -27.38 6.13 -8.93
N GLU A 92 -27.51 5.38 -10.02
CA GLU A 92 -28.72 4.62 -10.40
C GLU A 92 -28.33 3.34 -11.18
N PRO A 93 -29.21 2.35 -11.27
CA PRO A 93 -29.01 1.20 -12.16
C PRO A 93 -28.72 1.64 -13.60
N GLY A 94 -27.63 1.14 -14.18
CA GLY A 94 -27.20 1.49 -15.55
C GLY A 94 -26.38 2.77 -15.68
N MET A 95 -26.19 3.55 -14.60
CA MET A 95 -25.26 4.70 -14.58
C MET A 95 -23.82 4.24 -14.34
N PRO A 96 -22.80 5.07 -14.69
CA PRO A 96 -21.39 4.74 -14.50
C PRO A 96 -21.04 4.27 -13.08
N LEU A 97 -20.12 3.31 -12.99
CA LEU A 97 -19.54 2.79 -11.76
C LEU A 97 -18.40 3.68 -11.27
N TYR A 98 -18.33 3.84 -9.96
CA TYR A 98 -17.10 4.15 -9.25
C TYR A 98 -16.82 3.02 -8.25
N LEU A 99 -15.58 2.53 -8.20
CA LEU A 99 -15.20 1.36 -7.42
C LEU A 99 -13.84 1.60 -6.73
N ARG A 100 -13.77 1.41 -5.41
CA ARG A 100 -12.49 1.30 -4.70
C ARG A 100 -12.09 -0.15 -4.54
N ILE A 101 -10.86 -0.45 -4.92
CA ILE A 101 -10.26 -1.77 -4.76
C ILE A 101 -8.97 -1.67 -3.95
N HIS A 102 -8.64 -2.75 -3.26
CA HIS A 102 -7.38 -2.85 -2.52
C HIS A 102 -6.75 -4.24 -2.67
N ARG A 103 -5.42 -4.27 -2.60
CA ARG A 103 -4.58 -5.45 -2.49
C ARG A 103 -3.39 -5.09 -1.61
N ASP A 104 -3.27 -5.78 -0.48
CA ASP A 104 -2.27 -5.46 0.54
C ASP A 104 -2.35 -3.95 0.91
N GLU A 105 -1.25 -3.22 0.84
CA GLU A 105 -1.20 -1.77 1.10
C GLU A 105 -1.53 -0.91 -0.13
N THR A 106 -1.86 -1.52 -1.29
CA THR A 106 -2.16 -0.79 -2.53
C THR A 106 -3.66 -0.56 -2.66
N THR A 107 -4.07 0.70 -2.74
CA THR A 107 -5.46 1.11 -2.99
C THR A 107 -5.55 1.84 -4.33
N LEU A 108 -6.54 1.47 -5.15
CA LEU A 108 -6.85 2.10 -6.43
C LEU A 108 -8.35 2.40 -6.49
N ASP A 109 -8.70 3.51 -7.13
CA ASP A 109 -10.07 3.78 -7.54
C ASP A 109 -10.22 3.55 -9.05
N LEU A 110 -11.31 2.92 -9.46
CA LEU A 110 -11.67 2.67 -10.86
C LEU A 110 -12.97 3.40 -11.18
N SER A 111 -12.99 4.18 -12.26
CA SER A 111 -14.16 5.01 -12.61
C SER A 111 -14.58 4.88 -14.08
N GLU A 112 -15.87 4.59 -14.29
CA GLU A 112 -16.57 4.69 -15.57
C GLU A 112 -16.99 6.13 -15.90
N HIS A 113 -16.95 7.05 -14.94
CA HIS A 113 -17.41 8.41 -15.10
C HIS A 113 -16.56 9.20 -16.10
N HIS A 114 -17.23 10.00 -16.93
CA HIS A 114 -16.56 10.90 -17.86
C HIS A 114 -15.86 12.02 -17.09
N GLY A 115 -14.58 12.24 -17.36
CA GLY A 115 -13.77 13.27 -16.69
C GLY A 115 -12.94 12.75 -15.51
N ASP A 116 -13.18 11.53 -15.05
CA ASP A 116 -12.36 10.89 -14.00
C ASP A 116 -11.12 10.23 -14.60
N GLY A 117 -9.96 10.51 -14.01
CA GLY A 117 -8.68 9.93 -14.43
C GLY A 117 -8.30 10.29 -15.88
N THR A 118 -7.20 9.70 -16.36
CA THR A 118 -6.74 9.83 -17.76
C THR A 118 -6.51 8.43 -18.34
N PRO A 119 -7.08 8.10 -19.51
CA PRO A 119 -6.77 6.83 -20.18
C PRO A 119 -5.26 6.69 -20.42
N GLY A 120 -4.73 5.48 -20.23
CA GLY A 120 -3.29 5.26 -20.41
C GLY A 120 -2.43 5.70 -19.22
N THR A 121 -3.01 5.84 -18.03
CA THR A 121 -2.26 6.19 -16.82
C THR A 121 -1.30 5.05 -16.45
N VAL A 122 -0.08 5.41 -16.05
CA VAL A 122 0.88 4.46 -15.48
C VAL A 122 0.84 4.59 -13.95
N VAL A 123 0.59 3.48 -13.25
CA VAL A 123 0.70 3.37 -11.81
C VAL A 123 1.93 2.54 -11.47
N TRP A 124 2.84 3.13 -10.69
CA TRP A 124 3.98 2.43 -10.16
C TRP A 124 3.64 1.90 -8.76
N VAL A 125 3.82 0.60 -8.55
CA VAL A 125 3.47 -0.12 -7.32
C VAL A 125 4.74 -0.80 -6.78
N PRO A 126 5.21 -0.43 -5.58
CA PRO A 126 6.33 -1.12 -4.96
C PRO A 126 5.93 -2.54 -4.58
N VAL A 127 6.81 -3.50 -4.87
CA VAL A 127 6.65 -4.88 -4.41
C VAL A 127 7.91 -5.37 -3.73
N VAL A 128 7.77 -6.33 -2.82
CA VAL A 128 8.91 -6.93 -2.13
C VAL A 128 9.68 -7.89 -3.04
N ASN A 129 8.98 -8.56 -3.97
CA ASN A 129 9.59 -9.54 -4.86
C ASN A 129 8.80 -9.63 -6.18
N ALA A 130 9.36 -9.07 -7.25
CA ALA A 130 8.70 -9.01 -8.55
C ALA A 130 8.59 -10.40 -9.20
N ALA A 131 9.55 -11.30 -8.96
CA ALA A 131 9.52 -12.66 -9.52
C ALA A 131 8.43 -13.53 -8.87
N ALA A 132 8.21 -13.38 -7.56
CA ALA A 132 7.15 -14.07 -6.85
C ALA A 132 5.76 -13.58 -7.30
N LEU A 133 5.57 -12.27 -7.47
CA LEU A 133 4.34 -11.73 -8.06
C LEU A 133 4.10 -12.28 -9.47
N LEU A 134 5.13 -12.31 -10.32
CA LEU A 134 5.02 -12.86 -11.67
C LEU A 134 4.58 -14.33 -11.65
N ALA A 135 5.15 -15.14 -10.75
CA ALA A 135 4.78 -16.55 -10.61
C ALA A 135 3.31 -16.71 -10.17
N GLU A 136 2.84 -15.88 -9.23
CA GLU A 136 1.45 -15.88 -8.77
C GLU A 136 0.46 -15.55 -9.90
N ILE A 137 0.68 -14.45 -10.63
CA ILE A 137 -0.22 -14.06 -11.73
C ILE A 137 -0.15 -15.06 -12.88
N SER A 138 1.03 -15.66 -13.13
CA SER A 138 1.20 -16.69 -14.18
C SER A 138 0.47 -17.99 -13.86
N ALA A 139 0.20 -18.28 -12.58
CA ALA A 139 -0.62 -19.42 -12.18
C ALA A 139 -2.12 -19.23 -12.50
N ARG A 140 -2.53 -18.00 -12.82
CA ARG A 140 -3.88 -17.61 -13.25
C ARG A 140 -3.83 -17.15 -14.71
N PRO A 141 -3.69 -18.07 -15.67
CA PRO A 141 -3.48 -17.69 -17.06
C PRO A 141 -4.65 -16.84 -17.58
N HIS A 142 -4.33 -15.69 -18.16
CA HIS A 142 -5.30 -14.80 -18.78
C HIS A 142 -5.09 -14.77 -20.30
N PRO A 143 -6.14 -14.94 -21.12
CA PRO A 143 -6.00 -15.22 -22.55
C PRO A 143 -5.34 -14.10 -23.37
N ARG A 144 -5.30 -12.88 -22.84
CA ARG A 144 -4.76 -11.69 -23.51
C ARG A 144 -3.51 -11.12 -22.85
N LEU A 145 -3.01 -11.74 -21.79
CA LEU A 145 -1.87 -11.24 -21.02
C LEU A 145 -0.79 -12.30 -20.92
N SER A 146 0.45 -11.89 -21.16
CA SER A 146 1.64 -12.71 -20.98
C SER A 146 2.74 -11.85 -20.37
N PRO A 147 2.58 -11.44 -19.09
CA PRO A 147 3.53 -10.55 -18.45
C PRO A 147 4.91 -11.20 -18.35
N GLY A 148 5.94 -10.36 -18.40
CA GLY A 148 7.32 -10.74 -18.14
C GLY A 148 7.90 -9.90 -17.01
N ILE A 149 9.15 -10.17 -16.67
CA ILE A 149 9.93 -9.35 -15.73
C ILE A 149 11.10 -8.71 -16.48
N ASP A 150 11.14 -7.38 -16.50
CA ASP A 150 12.34 -6.64 -16.89
C ASP A 150 13.25 -6.50 -15.67
N ARG A 151 14.36 -7.22 -15.67
CA ARG A 151 15.33 -7.24 -14.57
C ARG A 151 16.21 -5.99 -14.51
N HIS A 152 16.19 -5.17 -15.56
CA HIS A 152 17.05 -4.00 -15.71
C HIS A 152 16.24 -2.70 -15.81
N ALA A 153 14.94 -2.75 -15.52
CA ALA A 153 14.09 -1.59 -15.48
C ALA A 153 14.61 -0.55 -14.47
N PRO A 154 14.46 0.76 -14.75
CA PRO A 154 14.81 1.81 -13.79
C PRO A 154 14.03 1.64 -12.48
N GLY A 155 14.74 1.54 -11.35
CA GLY A 155 14.16 1.35 -10.02
C GLY A 155 14.22 -0.09 -9.50
N GLY A 156 14.55 -1.06 -10.36
CA GLY A 156 14.69 -2.47 -10.01
C GLY A 156 13.85 -3.40 -10.90
N PRO A 157 13.93 -4.73 -10.67
CA PRO A 157 13.16 -5.70 -11.42
C PRO A 157 11.66 -5.36 -11.44
N THR A 158 11.07 -5.25 -12.62
CA THR A 158 9.69 -4.76 -12.80
C THR A 158 8.85 -5.71 -13.64
N VAL A 159 7.63 -6.01 -13.17
CA VAL A 159 6.57 -6.66 -13.93
C VAL A 159 5.60 -5.60 -14.41
N GLU A 160 5.43 -5.48 -15.72
CA GLU A 160 4.48 -4.56 -16.35
C GLU A 160 3.26 -5.32 -16.85
N VAL A 161 2.06 -4.80 -16.53
CA VAL A 161 0.78 -5.35 -16.99
C VAL A 161 -0.12 -4.21 -17.46
N THR A 162 -0.65 -4.31 -18.67
CA THR A 162 -1.58 -3.33 -19.23
C THR A 162 -3.01 -3.82 -19.10
N ASP A 163 -3.89 -2.98 -18.57
CA ASP A 163 -5.32 -3.27 -18.46
C ASP A 163 -6.05 -3.14 -19.82
N PRO A 164 -7.31 -3.60 -19.94
CA PRO A 164 -8.08 -3.49 -21.18
C PRO A 164 -8.37 -2.06 -21.65
N PHE A 165 -8.12 -1.05 -20.82
CA PHE A 165 -8.39 0.37 -21.07
C PHE A 165 -7.10 1.15 -21.35
N GLY A 166 -5.95 0.47 -21.38
CA GLY A 166 -4.63 1.02 -21.66
C GLY A 166 -3.87 1.53 -20.44
N ASN A 167 -4.45 1.49 -19.23
CA ASN A 167 -3.70 1.82 -18.02
C ASN A 167 -2.63 0.76 -17.76
N VAL A 168 -1.50 1.16 -17.20
CA VAL A 168 -0.34 0.30 -17.01
C VAL A 168 0.00 0.20 -15.54
N MET A 169 0.05 -1.04 -15.04
CA MET A 169 0.52 -1.36 -13.70
C MET A 169 1.99 -1.78 -13.78
N ARG A 170 2.87 -1.05 -13.09
CA ARG A 170 4.30 -1.37 -12.96
C ARG A 170 4.58 -1.83 -11.54
N PHE A 171 4.65 -3.14 -11.35
CA PHE A 171 5.03 -3.73 -10.08
C PHE A 171 6.54 -3.86 -10.01
N CYS A 172 7.20 -2.97 -9.28
CA CYS A 172 8.65 -2.87 -9.27
C CYS A 172 9.21 -3.20 -7.89
N GLU A 173 10.18 -4.11 -7.90
CA GLU A 173 10.95 -4.48 -6.72
C GLU A 173 11.92 -3.34 -6.39
N THR A 174 11.52 -2.49 -5.44
CA THR A 174 12.39 -1.42 -4.95
C THR A 174 13.62 -2.01 -4.30
N ILE A 175 14.77 -1.63 -4.85
CA ILE A 175 16.07 -1.88 -4.24
C ILE A 175 16.18 -0.93 -3.04
N GLU A 176 16.17 -1.46 -1.82
CA GLU A 176 16.58 -0.71 -0.62
C GLU A 176 18.07 -0.35 -0.66
#